data_AF-A0A3S5J9J0-F1
#
_entry.id   AF-A0A3S5J9J0-F1
#
_cell.length_a   1.000
_cell.length_b   1.000
_cell.length_c   1.000
_cell.angle_alpha   90.00
_cell.angle_beta   90.00
_cell.angle_gamma   90.00
#
_symmetry.space_group_name_H-M   'P 1'
#
loop_
_entity.id
_entity.type
_entity.pdbx_description
1 polymer ?
#
loop_
_entity_poly.entity_id
_entity_poly.type
_entity_poly.pdbx_seq_one_letter_code
_entity_poly.pdbx_strand_id
1 'polypeptide(L)'
;MKTGFYPVVTAITVVVLTQCVFAADDGGKSLNVDSTEISLVNEQFKHEMELRLRDIQHENALISAQLERRESDMGNYIDAISWVSGIVIGFVGVLFGIGAFILYRENKDVTSRAQAQLDAWDEEASKLQSRFDQWFRDAKGVYAGELEQLSRIMRLRVILDQENVTADEIYADLSPLFADPHLAYLPIFHKVLSLDIDGDIKRHTEQAIEKIREARDAERAKR
;
A
#
# COMPACT_ATOMS: atom_id res chain seq x y z
N MET A 1 34.79 39.65 12.28
CA MET A 1 34.19 41.00 12.45
C MET A 1 34.03 41.19 13.96
N LYS A 2 34.81 41.95 14.75
CA LYS A 2 35.22 43.37 14.67
C LYS A 2 34.06 44.20 14.10
N THR A 3 33.30 45.03 14.84
CA THR A 3 33.60 45.99 15.92
C THR A 3 32.28 46.46 16.55
N GLY A 4 32.29 46.94 17.81
CA GLY A 4 31.13 47.61 18.41
C GLY A 4 31.45 48.24 19.76
N PHE A 5 32.34 49.22 19.75
CA PHE A 5 32.81 49.99 20.90
C PHE A 5 31.69 50.88 21.47
N TYR A 6 31.63 50.98 22.79
CA TYR A 6 30.92 52.03 23.53
C TYR A 6 31.38 53.43 23.10
N PRO A 7 30.48 54.43 23.06
CA PRO A 7 30.75 55.67 23.79
C PRO A 7 29.46 56.33 24.31
N VAL A 8 29.08 56.08 25.56
CA VAL A 8 28.12 56.94 26.29
C VAL A 8 28.82 57.77 27.39
N VAL A 9 30.11 57.50 27.65
CA VAL A 9 30.85 58.17 28.74
C VAL A 9 31.61 59.42 28.28
N THR A 10 31.63 59.74 26.98
CA THR A 10 32.39 60.88 26.43
C THR A 10 31.61 62.20 26.37
N ALA A 11 30.46 62.32 27.04
CA ALA A 11 29.61 63.53 26.97
C ALA A 11 29.65 64.42 28.21
N ILE A 12 30.23 63.97 29.34
CA ILE A 12 30.16 64.73 30.61
C ILE A 12 31.44 65.52 30.91
N THR A 13 32.58 65.21 30.27
CA THR A 13 33.87 65.84 30.59
C THR A 13 34.21 67.07 29.74
N VAL A 14 33.44 67.37 28.69
CA VAL A 14 33.74 68.51 27.79
C VAL A 14 32.97 69.78 28.13
N VAL A 15 31.86 69.70 28.88
CA VAL A 15 31.00 70.87 29.17
C VAL A 15 31.56 71.75 30.30
N VAL A 16 32.41 71.24 31.19
CA VAL A 16 32.93 72.00 32.34
C VAL A 16 34.22 72.76 32.03
N LEU A 17 34.96 72.39 30.98
CA LEU A 17 36.23 73.06 30.61
C LEU A 17 36.07 74.20 29.59
N THR A 18 34.93 74.30 28.89
CA THR A 18 34.70 75.38 27.90
C THR A 18 34.06 76.64 28.51
N GLN A 19 33.49 76.56 29.72
CA GLN A 19 32.89 77.72 30.40
C GLN A 19 33.87 78.57 31.23
N CYS A 20 35.12 78.13 31.41
CA CYS A 20 36.15 78.94 32.09
C CYS A 20 37.10 79.68 31.13
N VAL A 21 37.02 79.47 29.81
CA VAL A 21 37.93 80.08 28.82
C VAL A 21 37.31 81.28 28.09
N PHE A 22 36.01 81.55 28.26
CA PHE A 22 35.29 82.62 27.55
C PHE A 22 34.81 83.79 28.43
N ALA A 23 35.46 84.03 29.58
CA ALA A 23 35.17 85.17 30.46
C ALA A 23 36.44 85.87 30.96
N ALA A 24 37.45 86.01 30.09
CA ALA A 24 38.66 86.77 30.38
C ALA A 24 39.17 87.49 29.12
N ASP A 25 38.32 88.33 28.53
CA ASP A 25 38.76 89.38 27.61
C ASP A 25 37.95 90.65 27.88
N ASP A 26 38.11 91.17 29.10
CA ASP A 26 37.90 92.59 29.40
C ASP A 26 38.46 92.90 30.79
N GLY A 27 39.53 93.69 30.83
CA GLY A 27 39.98 94.38 32.05
C GLY A 27 41.10 93.68 32.83
N GLY A 28 42.32 94.15 32.60
CA GLY A 28 43.51 93.72 33.32
C GLY A 28 43.38 93.82 34.84
N LYS A 29 43.60 92.69 35.51
CA LYS A 29 44.10 92.55 36.89
C LYS A 29 44.85 91.22 36.97
N SER A 30 46.15 91.28 37.22
CA SER A 30 46.96 90.11 37.55
C SER A 30 46.49 89.54 38.90
N LEU A 31 45.65 88.51 38.86
CA LEU A 31 45.29 87.72 40.03
C LEU A 31 46.49 86.83 40.37
N ASN A 32 47.27 87.26 41.37
CA ASN A 32 48.23 86.43 42.08
C ASN A 32 47.41 85.40 42.86
N VAL A 33 47.14 84.25 42.24
CA VAL A 33 46.47 83.13 42.93
C VAL A 33 47.51 82.45 43.81
N ASP A 34 47.26 82.44 45.11
CA ASP A 34 48.15 81.93 46.13
C ASP A 34 48.35 80.41 45.95
N SER A 35 49.59 79.95 45.81
CA SER A 35 49.91 78.57 45.39
C SER A 35 49.42 77.51 46.39
N THR A 36 49.22 77.93 47.64
CA THR A 36 48.68 77.17 48.76
C THR A 36 47.19 76.83 48.64
N GLU A 37 46.37 77.70 48.04
CA GLU A 37 44.95 77.40 47.81
C GLU A 37 44.78 76.39 46.66
N ILE A 38 45.60 76.51 45.61
CA ILE A 38 45.60 75.56 44.49
C ILE A 38 46.03 74.16 44.96
N SER A 39 47.03 74.06 45.86
CA SER A 39 47.44 72.76 46.39
C SER A 39 46.36 72.10 47.24
N LEU A 40 45.63 72.88 48.05
CA LEU A 40 44.57 72.37 48.91
C LEU A 40 43.39 71.83 48.09
N VAL A 41 42.96 72.56 47.06
CA VAL A 41 41.89 72.12 46.15
C VAL A 41 42.31 70.87 45.39
N ASN A 42 43.58 70.76 44.98
CA ASN A 42 44.07 69.58 44.28
C ASN A 42 44.15 68.34 45.18
N GLU A 43 44.53 68.50 46.46
CA GLU A 43 44.49 67.39 47.42
C GLU A 43 43.06 66.95 47.75
N GLN A 44 42.12 67.89 47.92
CA GLN A 44 40.71 67.56 48.10
C GLN A 44 40.14 66.82 46.89
N PHE A 45 40.45 67.30 45.67
CA PHE A 45 40.04 66.66 44.43
C PHE A 45 40.65 65.26 44.29
N LYS A 46 41.93 65.09 44.65
CA LYS A 46 42.59 63.78 44.64
C LYS A 46 41.96 62.82 45.65
N HIS A 47 41.63 63.29 46.84
CA HIS A 47 40.98 62.47 47.85
C HIS A 47 39.56 62.06 47.44
N GLU A 48 38.79 62.98 46.86
CA GLU A 48 37.46 62.69 46.31
C GLU A 48 37.55 61.69 45.15
N MET A 49 38.54 61.85 44.25
CA MET A 49 38.80 60.90 43.18
C MET A 49 39.17 59.51 43.69
N GLU A 50 40.00 59.40 44.74
CA GLU A 50 40.37 58.13 45.36
C GLU A 50 39.19 57.44 46.05
N LEU A 51 38.28 58.21 46.64
CA LEU A 51 37.03 57.68 47.21
C LEU A 51 36.12 57.14 46.10
N ARG A 52 35.89 57.92 45.05
CA ARG A 52 35.10 57.47 43.89
C ARG A 52 35.69 56.24 43.21
N LEU A 53 37.03 56.14 43.13
CA LEU A 53 37.70 54.98 42.56
C LEU A 53 37.49 53.72 43.41
N ARG A 54 37.51 53.85 44.74
CA ARG A 54 37.18 52.74 45.65
C ARG A 54 35.72 52.32 45.54
N ASP A 55 34.80 53.27 45.43
CA ASP A 55 33.38 52.98 45.26
C ASP A 55 33.12 52.24 43.94
N ILE A 56 33.73 52.69 42.83
CA ILE A 56 33.64 52.02 41.53
C ILE A 56 34.24 50.60 41.58
N GLN A 57 35.36 50.41 42.30
CA GLN A 57 35.95 49.08 42.46
C GLN A 57 35.04 48.16 43.28
N HIS A 58 34.40 48.68 44.33
CA HIS A 58 33.46 47.92 45.15
C HIS A 58 32.21 47.53 44.36
N GLU A 59 31.66 48.45 43.57
CA GLU A 59 30.49 48.21 42.72
C GLU A 59 30.79 47.18 41.62
N ASN A 60 31.96 47.26 40.98
CA ASN A 60 32.39 46.26 39.99
C ASN A 60 32.59 44.86 40.60
N ALA A 61 33.09 44.78 41.83
CA ALA A 61 33.23 43.51 42.54
C ALA A 61 31.85 42.90 42.86
N LEU A 62 30.89 43.73 43.28
CA LEU A 62 29.50 43.32 43.53
C LEU A 62 28.81 42.84 42.25
N ILE A 63 28.97 43.55 41.14
CA ILE A 63 28.40 43.17 39.84
C ILE A 63 29.00 41.83 39.37
N SER A 64 30.31 41.67 39.48
CA SER A 64 30.99 40.41 39.10
C SER A 64 30.47 39.22 39.91
N ALA A 65 30.32 39.38 41.24
CA ALA A 65 29.79 38.33 42.10
C ALA A 65 28.31 38.01 41.81
N GLN A 66 27.51 39.00 41.40
CA GLN A 66 26.11 38.78 41.00
C GLN A 66 26.00 38.05 39.65
N LEU A 67 26.91 38.34 38.71
CA LEU A 67 26.96 37.66 37.42
C LEU A 67 27.34 36.18 37.58
N GLU A 68 28.35 35.89 38.40
CA GLU A 68 28.80 34.51 38.68
C GLU A 68 27.68 33.67 39.32
N ARG A 69 26.90 34.25 40.25
CA ARG A 69 25.72 33.57 40.81
C ARG A 69 24.63 33.32 39.77
N ARG A 70 24.34 34.29 38.89
CA ARG A 70 23.35 34.10 37.82
C ARG A 70 23.78 33.05 36.81
N GLU A 71 25.06 32.96 36.50
CA GLU A 71 25.60 31.95 35.58
C GLU A 71 25.48 30.53 36.19
N SER A 72 25.77 30.39 37.48
CA SER A 72 25.55 29.12 38.21
C SER A 72 24.07 28.70 38.25
N ASP A 73 23.16 29.64 38.48
CA ASP A 73 21.72 29.37 38.46
C ASP A 73 21.24 28.98 37.05
N MET A 74 21.68 29.71 36.01
CA MET A 74 21.34 29.38 34.61
C MET A 74 21.85 28.00 34.19
N GLY A 75 23.06 27.60 34.62
CA GLY A 75 23.60 26.27 34.39
C GLY A 75 22.70 25.17 34.97
N ASN A 76 22.25 25.32 36.21
CA ASN A 76 21.34 24.38 36.86
C ASN A 76 19.96 24.29 36.17
N TYR A 77 19.42 25.41 35.68
CA TYR A 77 18.18 25.39 34.91
C TYR A 77 18.33 24.69 33.55
N ILE A 78 19.46 24.90 32.86
CA ILE A 78 19.73 24.24 31.58
C ILE A 78 19.86 22.72 31.77
N ASP A 79 20.55 22.27 32.82
CA ASP A 79 20.69 20.83 33.13
C ASP A 79 19.34 20.19 33.50
N ALA A 80 18.52 20.89 34.30
CA ALA A 80 17.18 20.41 34.63
C ALA A 80 16.28 20.32 33.39
N ILE A 81 16.30 21.32 32.51
CA ILE A 81 15.54 21.33 31.25
C ILE A 81 16.04 20.22 30.33
N SER A 82 17.35 20.02 30.22
CA SER A 82 17.96 18.95 29.43
C SER A 82 17.49 17.57 29.89
N TRP A 83 17.53 17.31 31.20
CA TRP A 83 17.08 16.04 31.77
C TRP A 83 15.57 15.79 31.56
N VAL A 84 14.73 16.80 31.80
CA VAL A 84 13.28 16.70 31.58
C VAL A 84 12.97 16.49 30.10
N SER A 85 13.66 17.21 29.20
CA SER A 85 13.48 17.04 27.75
C SER A 85 13.87 15.63 27.27
N GLY A 86 14.95 15.06 27.82
CA GLY A 86 15.39 13.71 27.49
C GLY A 86 14.37 12.64 27.89
N ILE A 87 13.75 12.79 29.07
CA ILE A 87 12.69 11.86 29.53
C ILE A 87 11.46 11.95 28.62
N VAL A 88 11.03 13.16 28.27
CA VAL A 88 9.85 13.37 27.41
C VAL A 88 10.09 12.81 26.01
N ILE A 89 11.24 13.08 25.39
CA ILE A 89 11.60 12.54 24.09
C ILE A 89 11.67 11.00 24.14
N GLY A 90 12.26 10.44 25.21
CA GLY A 90 12.30 8.99 25.42
C GLY A 90 10.90 8.38 25.53
N PHE A 91 10.01 9.00 26.29
CA PHE A 91 8.63 8.52 26.45
C PHE A 91 7.84 8.56 25.14
N VAL A 92 7.95 9.66 24.38
CA VAL A 92 7.33 9.77 23.04
C VAL A 92 7.89 8.71 22.10
N GLY A 93 9.20 8.46 22.12
CA GLY A 93 9.84 7.41 21.32
C GLY A 93 9.31 6.00 21.63
N VAL A 94 9.10 5.69 22.92
CA VAL A 94 8.54 4.39 23.35
C VAL A 94 7.08 4.26 22.91
N LEU A 95 6.26 5.31 23.02
CA LEU A 95 4.87 5.28 22.55
C LEU A 95 4.79 5.07 21.03
N PHE A 96 5.64 5.75 20.26
CA PHE A 96 5.73 5.54 18.82
C PHE A 96 6.21 4.12 18.48
N GLY A 97 7.19 3.60 19.21
CA GLY A 97 7.69 2.22 19.02
C GLY A 97 6.62 1.17 19.27
N ILE A 98 5.85 1.31 20.35
CA ILE A 98 4.74 0.39 20.67
C ILE A 98 3.63 0.52 19.61
N GLY A 99 3.26 1.75 19.23
CA GLY A 99 2.25 1.98 18.19
C GLY A 99 2.63 1.38 16.84
N ALA A 100 3.88 1.57 16.40
CA ALA A 100 4.40 0.98 15.17
C ALA A 100 4.46 -0.56 15.24
N PHE A 101 4.81 -1.12 16.40
CA PHE A 101 4.86 -2.56 16.61
C PHE A 101 3.48 -3.22 16.55
N ILE A 102 2.46 -2.61 17.15
CA ILE A 102 1.07 -3.09 17.09
C ILE A 102 0.55 -3.03 15.65
N LEU A 103 0.72 -1.91 14.96
CA LEU A 103 0.32 -1.74 13.55
C LEU A 103 1.00 -2.75 12.62
N TYR A 104 2.30 -2.99 12.82
CA TYR A 104 3.04 -3.98 12.02
C TYR A 104 2.53 -5.41 12.26
N ARG A 105 2.22 -5.76 13.51
CA ARG A 105 1.71 -7.09 13.85
C ARG A 105 0.30 -7.32 13.31
N GLU A 106 -0.60 -6.35 13.49
CA GLU A 106 -1.98 -6.44 12.99
C GLU A 106 -2.01 -6.51 11.46
N ASN A 107 -1.23 -5.67 10.77
CA ASN A 107 -1.18 -5.72 9.30
C ASN A 107 -0.60 -7.05 8.78
N LYS A 108 0.39 -7.63 9.47
CA LYS A 108 0.96 -8.92 9.06
C LYS A 108 -0.04 -10.07 9.24
N ASP A 109 -0.77 -10.09 10.35
CA ASP A 109 -1.79 -11.11 10.61
C ASP A 109 -2.97 -10.97 9.63
N VAL A 110 -3.45 -9.76 9.34
CA VAL A 110 -4.52 -9.52 8.37
C VAL A 110 -4.08 -9.90 6.95
N THR A 111 -2.87 -9.51 6.54
CA THR A 111 -2.35 -9.84 5.20
C THR A 111 -2.14 -11.35 5.04
N SER A 112 -1.64 -12.04 6.07
CA SER A 112 -1.47 -13.50 6.01
C SER A 112 -2.80 -14.25 5.91
N ARG A 113 -3.84 -13.81 6.62
CA ARG A 113 -5.19 -14.39 6.52
C ARG A 113 -5.83 -14.11 5.18
N ALA A 114 -5.68 -12.90 4.63
CA ALA A 114 -6.18 -12.55 3.31
C ALA A 114 -5.48 -13.37 2.21
N GLN A 115 -4.15 -13.55 2.31
CA GLN A 115 -3.39 -14.39 1.39
C GLN A 115 -3.85 -15.86 1.45
N ALA A 116 -4.01 -16.41 2.66
CA ALA A 116 -4.50 -17.78 2.82
C ALA A 116 -5.92 -17.98 2.25
N GLN A 117 -6.79 -16.96 2.32
CA GLN A 117 -8.10 -16.99 1.68
C GLN A 117 -8.01 -16.93 0.16
N LEU A 118 -7.12 -16.09 -0.39
CA LEU A 118 -6.88 -16.02 -1.83
C LEU A 118 -6.33 -17.35 -2.37
N ASP A 119 -5.33 -17.93 -1.70
CA ASP A 119 -4.74 -19.21 -2.09
C ASP A 119 -5.78 -20.35 -2.06
N ALA A 120 -6.65 -20.36 -1.03
CA ALA A 120 -7.75 -21.34 -0.94
C ALA A 120 -8.79 -21.16 -2.07
N TRP A 121 -9.09 -19.91 -2.44
CA TRP A 121 -9.98 -19.61 -3.56
C TRP A 121 -9.38 -20.01 -4.91
N ASP A 122 -8.10 -19.75 -5.13
CA ASP A 122 -7.40 -20.18 -6.35
C ASP A 122 -7.38 -21.71 -6.47
N GLU A 123 -7.16 -22.42 -5.37
CA GLU A 123 -7.23 -23.88 -5.34
C GLU A 123 -8.65 -24.38 -5.66
N GLU A 124 -9.69 -23.77 -5.10
CA GLU A 124 -11.08 -24.15 -5.36
C GLU A 124 -11.50 -23.83 -6.81
N ALA A 125 -11.10 -22.68 -7.33
CA ALA A 125 -11.36 -22.28 -8.71
C ALA A 125 -10.69 -23.23 -9.71
N SER A 126 -9.44 -23.62 -9.47
CA SER A 126 -8.73 -24.58 -10.32
C SER A 126 -9.39 -25.96 -10.33
N LYS A 127 -9.86 -26.45 -9.18
CA LYS A 127 -10.63 -27.69 -9.06
C LYS A 127 -11.96 -27.61 -9.79
N LEU A 128 -12.65 -26.47 -9.69
CA LEU A 128 -13.92 -26.24 -10.39
C LEU A 128 -13.73 -26.26 -11.90
N GLN A 129 -12.71 -25.56 -12.40
CA GLN A 129 -12.38 -25.53 -13.82
C GLN A 129 -12.04 -26.93 -14.36
N SER A 130 -11.21 -27.68 -13.63
CA SER A 130 -10.88 -29.06 -14.02
C SER A 130 -12.13 -29.97 -14.11
N ARG A 131 -13.04 -29.88 -13.14
CA ARG A 131 -14.30 -30.64 -13.16
C ARG A 131 -15.21 -30.23 -14.31
N PHE A 132 -15.31 -28.93 -14.58
CA PHE A 132 -16.09 -28.42 -15.70
C PHE A 132 -15.53 -28.91 -17.04
N ASP A 133 -14.22 -28.82 -17.26
CA ASP A 133 -13.58 -29.27 -18.49
C ASP A 133 -13.72 -30.79 -18.72
N GLN A 134 -13.73 -31.57 -17.64
CA GLN A 134 -13.98 -33.00 -17.72
C GLN A 134 -15.45 -33.28 -18.08
N TRP A 135 -16.39 -32.73 -17.32
CA TRP A 135 -17.82 -32.86 -17.60
C TRP A 135 -18.17 -32.40 -19.02
N PHE A 136 -17.59 -31.28 -19.47
CA PHE A 136 -17.83 -30.73 -20.80
C PHE A 136 -17.30 -31.64 -21.91
N ARG A 137 -16.13 -32.25 -21.72
CA ARG A 137 -15.59 -33.25 -22.67
C ARG A 137 -16.45 -34.51 -22.71
N ASP A 138 -16.87 -35.01 -21.56
CA ASP A 138 -17.72 -36.20 -21.47
C ASP A 138 -19.08 -35.93 -22.13
N ALA A 139 -19.71 -34.80 -21.81
CA ALA A 139 -20.97 -34.37 -22.44
C ALA A 139 -20.80 -34.21 -23.95
N LYS A 140 -19.72 -33.56 -24.42
CA LYS A 140 -19.44 -33.41 -25.85
C LYS A 140 -19.27 -34.76 -26.54
N GLY A 141 -18.62 -35.74 -25.89
CA GLY A 141 -18.47 -37.10 -26.42
C GLY A 141 -19.81 -37.79 -26.61
N VAL A 142 -20.69 -37.74 -25.59
CA VAL A 142 -22.04 -38.33 -25.65
C VAL A 142 -22.89 -37.64 -26.71
N TYR A 143 -22.97 -36.31 -26.69
CA TYR A 143 -23.77 -35.55 -27.67
C TYR A 143 -23.24 -35.66 -29.09
N ALA A 144 -21.91 -35.76 -29.30
CA ALA A 144 -21.36 -36.00 -30.63
C ALA A 144 -21.76 -37.37 -31.17
N GLY A 145 -21.76 -38.40 -30.31
CA GLY A 145 -22.23 -39.74 -30.69
C GLY A 145 -23.72 -39.77 -31.04
N GLU A 146 -24.56 -39.12 -30.23
CA GLU A 146 -26.00 -39.00 -30.51
C GLU A 146 -26.28 -38.19 -31.78
N LEU A 147 -25.56 -37.09 -32.00
CA LEU A 147 -25.71 -36.27 -33.21
C LEU A 147 -25.22 -37.00 -34.46
N GLU A 148 -24.16 -37.81 -34.35
CA GLU A 148 -23.68 -38.66 -35.44
C GLU A 148 -24.73 -39.73 -35.79
N GLN A 149 -25.32 -40.39 -34.80
CA GLN A 149 -26.42 -41.34 -35.01
C GLN A 149 -27.63 -40.67 -35.68
N LEU A 150 -28.03 -39.48 -35.21
CA LEU A 150 -29.13 -38.73 -35.80
C LEU A 150 -28.83 -38.32 -37.25
N SER A 151 -27.62 -37.83 -37.51
CA SER A 151 -27.14 -37.46 -38.85
C SER A 151 -27.14 -38.65 -39.80
N ARG A 152 -26.69 -39.82 -39.32
CA ARG A 152 -26.72 -41.09 -40.07
C ARG A 152 -28.15 -41.50 -40.42
N ILE A 153 -29.07 -41.45 -39.46
CA ILE A 153 -30.49 -41.75 -39.68
C ILE A 153 -31.11 -40.80 -40.71
N MET A 154 -30.84 -39.50 -40.61
CA MET A 154 -31.35 -38.52 -41.56
C MET A 154 -30.79 -38.75 -42.97
N ARG A 155 -29.48 -39.01 -43.09
CA ARG A 155 -28.84 -39.33 -44.38
C ARG A 155 -29.45 -40.58 -44.99
N LEU A 156 -29.61 -41.64 -44.20
CA LEU A 156 -30.20 -42.89 -44.66
C LEU A 156 -31.64 -42.68 -45.15
N ARG A 157 -32.43 -41.86 -44.45
CA ARG A 157 -33.79 -41.51 -44.87
C ARG A 157 -33.80 -40.81 -46.23
N VAL A 158 -32.90 -39.85 -46.43
CA VAL A 158 -32.77 -39.13 -47.71
C VAL A 158 -32.36 -40.07 -48.84
N ILE A 159 -31.42 -40.99 -48.60
CA ILE A 159 -30.98 -41.97 -49.61
C ILE A 159 -32.13 -42.93 -49.95
N LEU A 160 -32.82 -43.47 -48.94
CA LEU A 160 -33.91 -44.43 -49.13
C LEU A 160 -35.16 -43.86 -49.83
N ASP A 161 -35.27 -42.53 -49.91
CA ASP A 161 -36.33 -41.84 -50.68
C ASP A 161 -35.94 -41.61 -52.15
N GLN A 162 -34.72 -41.95 -52.57
CA GLN A 162 -34.29 -41.88 -53.96
C GLN A 162 -34.81 -43.06 -54.79
N GLU A 163 -34.95 -42.85 -56.11
CA GLU A 163 -35.57 -43.82 -57.01
C GLU A 163 -34.67 -45.03 -57.34
N ASN A 164 -33.34 -44.85 -57.29
CA ASN A 164 -32.35 -45.88 -57.62
C ASN A 164 -31.28 -45.99 -56.53
N VAL A 165 -31.62 -46.65 -55.43
CA VAL A 165 -30.72 -46.83 -54.28
C VAL A 165 -29.88 -48.09 -54.47
N THR A 166 -28.57 -47.97 -54.35
CA THR A 166 -27.66 -49.12 -54.44
C THR A 166 -27.29 -49.67 -53.06
N ALA A 167 -26.91 -50.95 -53.00
CA ALA A 167 -26.49 -51.61 -51.76
C ALA A 167 -25.26 -50.93 -51.13
N ASP A 168 -24.28 -50.55 -51.94
CA ASP A 168 -23.03 -49.92 -51.48
C ASP A 168 -23.27 -48.57 -50.80
N GLU A 169 -24.24 -47.79 -51.29
CA GLU A 169 -24.57 -46.47 -50.75
C GLU A 169 -25.21 -46.53 -49.36
N ILE A 170 -25.98 -47.59 -49.10
CA ILE A 170 -26.75 -47.71 -47.85
C ILE A 170 -26.05 -48.59 -46.81
N TYR A 171 -25.19 -49.52 -47.22
CA TYR A 171 -24.65 -50.54 -46.32
C TYR A 171 -23.81 -49.95 -45.18
N ALA A 172 -23.00 -48.93 -45.47
CA ALA A 172 -22.16 -48.26 -44.46
C ALA A 172 -23.00 -47.60 -43.36
N ASP A 173 -24.19 -47.11 -43.70
CA ASP A 173 -25.09 -46.43 -42.78
C ASP A 173 -26.09 -47.39 -42.11
N LEU A 174 -26.43 -48.52 -42.75
CA LEU A 174 -27.29 -49.57 -42.20
C LEU A 174 -26.56 -50.56 -41.27
N SER A 175 -25.30 -50.88 -41.56
CA SER A 175 -24.54 -51.89 -40.81
C SER A 175 -24.50 -51.63 -39.30
N PRO A 176 -24.25 -50.40 -38.82
CA PRO A 176 -24.31 -50.09 -37.38
C PRO A 176 -25.70 -50.27 -36.77
N LEU A 177 -26.77 -50.03 -37.53
CA LEU A 177 -28.15 -50.20 -37.07
C LEU A 177 -28.52 -51.69 -36.89
N PHE A 178 -27.86 -52.59 -37.63
CA PHE A 178 -28.03 -54.04 -37.43
C PHE A 178 -27.33 -54.55 -36.17
N ALA A 179 -26.23 -53.90 -35.77
CA ALA A 179 -25.47 -54.26 -34.58
C ALA A 179 -26.25 -53.97 -33.30
N ASP A 180 -26.96 -52.82 -33.24
CA ASP A 180 -27.79 -52.41 -32.11
C ASP A 180 -29.20 -51.98 -32.57
N PRO A 181 -30.10 -52.94 -32.83
CA PRO A 181 -31.39 -52.64 -33.42
C PRO A 181 -32.39 -52.14 -32.37
N HIS A 182 -32.94 -50.94 -32.60
CA HIS A 182 -33.94 -50.30 -31.73
C HIS A 182 -35.30 -50.13 -32.40
N LEU A 183 -36.36 -50.03 -31.57
CA LEU A 183 -37.73 -49.82 -32.03
C LEU A 183 -37.87 -48.58 -32.94
N ALA A 184 -37.11 -47.51 -32.66
CA ALA A 184 -37.10 -46.29 -33.45
C ALA A 184 -36.66 -46.50 -34.91
N TYR A 185 -35.92 -47.58 -35.19
CA TYR A 185 -35.38 -47.89 -36.52
C TYR A 185 -36.31 -48.78 -37.36
N LEU A 186 -37.43 -49.26 -36.81
CA LEU A 186 -38.39 -50.08 -37.55
C LEU A 186 -38.87 -49.46 -38.88
N PRO A 187 -39.21 -48.16 -38.96
CA PRO A 187 -39.65 -47.56 -40.22
C PRO A 187 -38.58 -47.62 -41.31
N ILE A 188 -37.31 -47.47 -40.92
CA ILE A 188 -36.16 -47.56 -41.81
C ILE A 188 -36.02 -48.99 -42.33
N PHE A 189 -36.04 -49.97 -41.43
CA PHE A 189 -35.93 -51.38 -41.81
C PHE A 189 -37.08 -51.83 -42.72
N HIS A 190 -38.32 -51.41 -42.45
CA HIS A 190 -39.44 -51.69 -43.34
C HIS A 190 -39.28 -51.05 -44.73
N LYS A 191 -38.77 -49.82 -44.80
CA LYS A 191 -38.47 -49.17 -46.07
C LYS A 191 -37.39 -49.94 -46.86
N VAL A 192 -36.32 -50.36 -46.19
CA VAL A 192 -35.25 -51.17 -46.79
C VAL A 192 -35.79 -52.49 -47.36
N LEU A 193 -36.69 -53.17 -46.66
CA LEU A 193 -37.33 -54.40 -47.16
C LEU A 193 -38.25 -54.16 -48.37
N SER A 194 -38.81 -52.97 -48.51
CA SER A 194 -39.64 -52.61 -49.67
C SER A 194 -38.85 -52.32 -50.94
N LEU A 195 -37.53 -52.11 -50.82
CA LEU A 195 -36.65 -51.83 -51.96
C LEU A 195 -36.17 -53.13 -52.61
N ASP A 196 -35.92 -53.08 -53.92
CA ASP A 196 -35.30 -54.19 -54.65
C ASP A 196 -33.77 -54.13 -54.55
N ILE A 197 -33.27 -54.39 -53.35
CA ILE A 197 -31.84 -54.39 -52.99
C ILE A 197 -31.33 -55.81 -52.69
N ASP A 198 -30.02 -55.93 -52.52
CA ASP A 198 -29.30 -57.17 -52.22
C ASP A 198 -29.97 -58.01 -51.11
N GLY A 199 -30.05 -59.32 -51.34
CA GLY A 199 -30.65 -60.29 -50.43
C GLY A 199 -29.94 -60.38 -49.09
N ASP A 200 -28.63 -60.10 -49.03
CA ASP A 200 -27.90 -60.07 -47.76
C ASP A 200 -28.36 -58.92 -46.86
N ILE A 201 -28.60 -57.74 -47.41
CA ILE A 201 -29.13 -56.58 -46.66
C ILE A 201 -30.54 -56.89 -46.15
N LYS A 202 -31.38 -57.51 -46.98
CA LYS A 202 -32.74 -57.93 -46.57
C LYS A 202 -32.69 -58.92 -45.41
N ARG A 203 -31.84 -59.94 -45.49
CA ARG A 203 -31.67 -60.94 -44.42
C ARG A 203 -31.21 -60.30 -43.10
N HIS A 204 -30.23 -59.40 -43.14
CA HIS A 204 -29.79 -58.69 -41.94
C HIS A 204 -30.87 -57.76 -41.37
N THR A 205 -31.65 -57.15 -42.23
CA THR A 205 -32.79 -56.30 -41.86
C THR A 205 -33.88 -57.12 -41.16
N GLU A 206 -34.24 -58.28 -41.68
CA GLU A 206 -35.21 -59.19 -41.05
C GLU A 206 -34.74 -59.67 -39.67
N GLN A 207 -33.45 -60.05 -39.55
CA GLN A 207 -32.85 -60.42 -38.27
C GLN A 207 -32.90 -59.28 -37.25
N ALA A 208 -32.64 -58.04 -37.69
CA ALA A 208 -32.72 -56.86 -36.82
C ALA A 208 -34.16 -56.60 -36.34
N ILE A 209 -35.15 -56.73 -37.23
CA ILE A 209 -36.57 -56.60 -36.87
C ILE A 209 -36.98 -57.68 -35.85
N GLU A 210 -36.53 -58.92 -36.02
CA GLU A 210 -36.86 -60.01 -35.10
C GLU A 210 -36.26 -59.77 -33.71
N LYS A 211 -35.00 -59.33 -33.63
CA LYS A 211 -34.37 -58.93 -32.35
C LYS A 211 -35.16 -57.83 -31.64
N ILE A 212 -35.65 -56.81 -32.38
CA ILE A 212 -36.49 -55.75 -31.81
C ILE A 212 -37.79 -56.32 -31.24
N ARG A 213 -38.40 -57.27 -31.96
CA ARG A 213 -39.63 -57.92 -31.54
C ARG A 213 -39.43 -58.75 -30.26
N GLU A 214 -38.39 -59.57 -30.22
CA GLU A 214 -38.01 -60.36 -29.05
C GLU A 214 -37.76 -59.47 -27.83
N ALA A 215 -37.00 -58.38 -27.99
CA ALA A 215 -36.73 -57.43 -26.92
C ALA A 215 -38.02 -56.78 -26.37
N ARG A 216 -38.93 -56.38 -27.26
CA ARG A 216 -40.22 -55.78 -26.88
C ARG A 216 -41.12 -56.77 -26.14
N ASP A 217 -41.18 -58.01 -26.60
CA ASP A 217 -42.01 -59.04 -25.99
C ASP A 217 -41.44 -59.47 -24.62
N ALA A 218 -40.11 -59.48 -24.47
CA ALA A 218 -39.44 -59.66 -23.18
C ALA A 218 -39.70 -58.50 -22.20
N GLU A 219 -39.76 -57.25 -22.67
CA GLU A 219 -40.09 -56.09 -21.83
C GLU A 219 -41.55 -56.13 -21.37
N ARG A 220 -42.47 -56.56 -22.24
CA ARG A 220 -43.88 -56.76 -21.89
C ARG A 220 -44.08 -57.88 -20.87
N ALA A 221 -43.32 -58.96 -20.96
CA ALA A 221 -43.42 -60.07 -20.00
C ALA A 221 -42.91 -59.74 -18.60
N LYS A 222 -42.12 -58.66 -18.44
CA LYS A 222 -41.63 -58.17 -17.15
C LYS A 222 -42.58 -57.19 -16.45
N ARG A 223 -43.60 -56.69 -17.16
CA ARG A 223 -44.63 -55.79 -16.64
C ARG A 223 -45.86 -56.58 -16.24
#